data_AF-A0A7X8VBP7-F1
#
_entry.id   AF-A0A7X8VBP7-F1
#
_cell.length_a   1.000
_cell.length_b   1.000
_cell.length_c   1.000
_cell.angle_alpha   90.00
_cell.angle_beta   90.00
_cell.angle_gamma   90.00
#
_symmetry.space_group_name_H-M   'P 1'
#
loop_
_entity.id
_entity.type
_entity.pdbx_description
1 polymer ?
#
loop_
_entity_poly.entity_id
_entity_poly.type
_entity_poly.pdbx_seq_one_letter_code
_entity_poly.pdbx_strand_id
1 'polypeptide(L)' 'MNSRIIETKEAAQCLSDVRLGIDIGYIKNISRNILNELMILTQPGFLQLYAGGGLRPFERDVRRATMIRERLQMENNN' A
#
# COMPACT_ATOMS: atom_id res chain seq x y z
N MET A 1 9.39 -10.82 -4.25
CA MET A 1 8.39 -10.64 -5.33
C MET A 1 7.94 -9.19 -5.32
N ASN A 2 8.62 -8.31 -6.05
CA ASN A 2 8.24 -6.90 -6.11
C ASN A 2 7.20 -6.75 -7.22
N SER A 3 5.91 -6.94 -6.89
CA SER A 3 4.85 -6.68 -7.85
C SER A 3 4.96 -5.22 -8.31
N ARG A 4 5.07 -5.01 -9.62
CA ARG A 4 5.25 -3.68 -10.21
C ARG A 4 3.91 -3.00 -10.50
N ILE A 5 2.81 -3.73 -10.35
CA ILE A 5 1.43 -3.33 -10.65
C ILE A 5 0.55 -4.03 -9.62
N ILE A 6 -0.34 -3.30 -8.94
CA ILE A 6 -1.29 -3.91 -8.01
C ILE A 6 -2.64 -3.22 -8.16
N GLU A 7 -3.69 -4.00 -8.38
CA GLU A 7 -5.05 -3.46 -8.48
C GLU A 7 -5.56 -2.99 -7.11
N THR A 8 -6.56 -2.12 -7.11
CA THR A 8 -7.15 -1.59 -5.86
C THR A 8 -7.67 -2.71 -4.95
N LYS A 9 -8.34 -3.72 -5.53
CA LYS A 9 -8.91 -4.85 -4.77
C LYS A 9 -7.81 -5.74 -4.19
N GLU A 10 -6.81 -6.05 -5.01
CA GLU A 10 -5.65 -6.85 -4.60
C GLU A 10 -4.87 -6.15 -3.48
N ALA A 11 -4.65 -4.84 -3.60
CA ALA A 11 -3.99 -4.05 -2.55
C ALA A 11 -4.76 -4.07 -1.23
N ALA A 12 -6.08 -3.88 -1.27
CA ALA A 12 -6.92 -3.91 -0.07
C ALA A 12 -6.92 -5.30 0.60
N GLN A 13 -6.94 -6.37 -0.20
CA GLN A 13 -6.86 -7.74 0.31
C GLN A 13 -5.50 -8.01 0.96
N CYS A 14 -4.40 -7.72 0.27
CA CYS A 14 -3.06 -7.91 0.81
C CYS A 14 -2.83 -7.09 2.09
N LEU A 15 -3.29 -5.83 2.14
CA LEU A 15 -3.17 -5.01 3.35
C LEU A 15 -4.01 -5.59 4.50
N SER A 16 -5.21 -6.11 4.22
CA SER A 16 -6.03 -6.79 5.22
C SER A 16 -5.36 -8.05 5.77
N ASP A 17 -4.74 -8.85 4.90
CA ASP A 17 -4.03 -10.08 5.29
C ASP A 17 -2.79 -9.76 6.15
N VAL A 18 -2.03 -8.72 5.78
CA VAL A 18 -0.88 -8.25 6.58
C VAL A 18 -1.34 -7.72 7.94
N ARG A 19 -2.44 -6.96 7.99
CA ARG A 19 -3.02 -6.49 9.24
C ARG A 19 -3.43 -7.64 10.15
N LEU A 20 -4.12 -8.63 9.59
CA LEU A 20 -4.49 -9.84 10.32
C LEU A 20 -3.24 -10.56 10.85
N GLY A 21 -2.19 -10.68 10.03
CA GLY A 21 -0.90 -11.26 10.43
C GLY A 21 -0.23 -10.54 11.60
N ILE A 22 -0.39 -9.22 11.71
CA ILE A 22 0.06 -8.43 12.87
C ILE A 22 -0.83 -8.70 14.09
N ASP A 23 -2.15 -8.69 13.89
CA ASP A 23 -3.13 -8.86 14.97
C ASP A 23 -2.98 -10.24 15.65
N ILE A 24 -2.66 -11.29 14.88
CA ILE A 24 -2.40 -12.63 15.39
C ILE A 24 -0.92 -12.89 15.76
N GLY A 25 -0.05 -11.88 15.62
CA GLY A 25 1.33 -11.92 16.10
C GLY A 25 2.35 -12.65 15.23
N TYR A 26 2.00 -13.03 13.99
CA TYR A 26 2.97 -13.57 13.02
C TYR A 26 3.89 -12.47 12.46
N ILE A 27 3.37 -11.26 12.27
CA ILE A 27 4.13 -10.10 11.75
C ILE A 27 4.36 -9.12 12.90
N LYS A 28 5.62 -9.01 13.34
CA LYS A 28 5.99 -8.16 14.50
C LYS A 28 6.76 -6.89 14.14
N ASN A 29 7.27 -6.82 12.91
CA ASN A 29 8.18 -5.77 12.45
C ASN A 29 7.47 -4.68 11.63
N ILE A 30 6.14 -4.68 11.59
CA ILE A 30 5.36 -3.68 10.86
C ILE A 30 4.37 -3.06 11.84
N SER A 31 4.36 -1.72 11.92
CA SER A 31 3.39 -0.99 12.73
C SER A 31 1.98 -1.00 12.10
N ARG A 32 0.96 -1.16 12.95
CA ARG A 32 -0.45 -1.05 12.53
C ARG A 32 -0.79 0.33 11.94
N ASN A 33 -0.07 1.37 12.33
CA ASN A 33 -0.32 2.74 11.84
C ASN A 33 -0.04 2.86 10.33
N ILE A 34 1.03 2.22 9.86
CA ILE A 34 1.42 2.23 8.45
C ILE A 34 0.34 1.59 7.58
N LEU A 35 -0.26 0.50 8.05
CA LEU A 35 -1.34 -0.17 7.33
C LEU A 35 -2.56 0.72 7.17
N ASN A 36 -2.92 1.45 8.23
CA ASN A 36 -4.03 2.40 8.16
C ASN A 36 -3.71 3.54 7.18
N GLU A 37 -2.48 4.06 7.20
CA GLU A 37 -2.03 5.05 6.23
C GLU A 37 -2.08 4.50 4.80
N LEU A 38 -1.53 3.31 4.57
CA LEU A 38 -1.53 2.66 3.24
C LEU A 38 -2.95 2.44 2.73
N MET A 39 -3.90 2.06 3.58
CA MET A 39 -5.31 1.91 3.20
C MET A 39 -5.94 3.22 2.71
N ILE A 40 -5.49 4.37 3.22
CA ILE A 40 -5.96 5.69 2.78
C ILE A 40 -5.21 6.13 1.52
N LEU A 41 -3.88 6.02 1.53
CA LEU A 41 -3.00 6.50 0.47
C LEU A 41 -3.16 5.72 -0.85
N THR A 42 -3.54 4.44 -0.77
CA THR A 42 -3.76 3.59 -1.95
C THR A 42 -5.13 3.76 -2.60
N GLN A 43 -5.99 4.61 -2.04
CA GLN A 43 -7.29 4.92 -2.65
C GLN A 43 -7.13 5.73 -3.94
N PRO A 44 -8.00 5.52 -4.95
CA PRO A 44 -7.90 6.19 -6.24
C PRO A 44 -7.85 7.72 -6.15
N GLY A 45 -8.66 8.32 -5.25
CA GLY A 45 -8.70 9.77 -5.07
C GLY A 45 -7.40 10.33 -4.48
N PHE A 46 -6.81 9.64 -3.51
CA PHE A 46 -5.52 10.02 -2.93
C PHE A 46 -4.39 9.88 -3.94
N LEU A 47 -4.38 8.80 -4.73
CA LEU A 47 -3.41 8.58 -5.80
C LEU A 47 -3.46 9.68 -6.87
N GLN A 48 -4.66 10.12 -7.25
CA GLN A 48 -4.83 11.21 -8.21
C GLN A 48 -4.38 12.57 -7.63
N LEU A 49 -4.74 12.85 -6.38
CA LEU A 49 -4.29 14.05 -5.68
C LEU A 49 -2.76 14.08 -5.56
N TYR A 50 -2.15 12.96 -5.16
CA TYR A 50 -0.71 12.83 -4.97
C TYR A 50 0.07 12.91 -6.30
N ALA A 51 -0.51 12.43 -7.40
CA ALA A 51 0.09 12.55 -8.72
C ALA A 51 -0.11 13.92 -9.39
N GLY A 52 -0.89 14.83 -8.78
CA GLY A 52 -1.12 16.17 -9.31
C GLY A 52 -1.87 16.21 -10.65
N GLY A 53 -2.58 15.14 -11.01
CA GLY A 53 -3.24 15.02 -12.31
C GLY A 53 -4.01 13.71 -12.52
N GLY A 54 -4.72 13.63 -13.65
CA GLY A 54 -5.49 12.45 -14.03
C GLY A 54 -4.59 11.27 -14.41
N LEU A 55 -4.48 10.29 -13.53
CA LEU A 55 -3.80 9.02 -13.82
C LEU A 55 -4.71 8.06 -14.60
N ARG A 56 -4.17 7.41 -15.64
CA ARG A 56 -4.84 6.30 -16.31
C ARG A 56 -4.93 5.08 -15.38
N PRO A 57 -5.87 4.14 -15.59
CA PRO A 57 -6.02 2.96 -14.75
C PRO A 57 -4.71 2.22 -14.47
N PHE A 58 -3.93 1.93 -15.52
CA PHE A 58 -2.64 1.26 -15.42
C PHE A 58 -1.60 2.05 -14.59
N GLU A 59 -1.51 3.37 -14.81
CA GLU A 59 -0.57 4.23 -14.08
C GLU A 59 -0.92 4.30 -12.59
N ARG A 60 -2.22 4.26 -12.24
CA ARG A 60 -2.67 4.16 -10.84
C ARG A 60 -2.19 2.87 -10.21
N ASP A 61 -2.27 1.74 -10.93
CA ASP A 61 -1.89 0.44 -10.38
C ASP A 61 -0.37 0.33 -10.18
N VAL A 62 0.42 0.89 -11.10
CA VAL A 62 1.88 1.02 -10.95
C VAL A 62 2.24 1.92 -9.77
N ARG A 63 1.58 3.08 -9.67
CA ARG A 63 1.87 4.06 -8.63
C ARG A 63 1.47 3.55 -7.24
N ARG A 64 0.34 2.84 -7.16
CA ARG A 64 -0.11 2.15 -5.93
C ARG A 64 0.92 1.15 -5.45
N ALA A 65 1.39 0.28 -6.34
CA ALA A 65 2.41 -0.72 -6.00
C ALA A 65 3.70 -0.05 -5.50
N THR A 66 4.09 1.05 -6.14
CA THR A 66 5.30 1.81 -5.77
C THR A 66 5.16 2.45 -4.40
N MET A 67 4.05 3.11 -4.12
CA MET A 67 3.79 3.76 -2.84
C MET A 67 3.76 2.77 -1.67
N ILE A 68 3.17 1.59 -1.86
CA ILE A 68 3.16 0.52 -0.85
C ILE A 68 4.59 0.07 -0.55
N ARG A 69 5.43 -0.17 -1.57
CA ARG A 69 6.82 -0.61 -1.37
C ARG A 69 7.65 0.46 -0.67
N GLU A 70 7.55 1.71 -1.09
CA GLU A 70 8.29 2.83 -0.49
C GLU A 70 7.96 2.96 1.00
N ARG A 71 6.66 2.93 1.36
CA ARG A 71 6.23 3.07 2.75
C ARG A 71 6.65 1.89 3.62
N LEU A 72 6.59 0.65 3.09
CA LEU A 72 7.05 -0.54 3.80
C LEU A 72 8.58 -0.57 3.98
N GLN A 73 9.35 -0.07 3.00
CA GLN A 73 10.80 0.04 3.11
C GLN A 73 11.24 1.07 4.15
N MET A 74 10.55 2.21 4.22
CA MET A 74 10.84 3.24 5.25
C MET A 74 10.71 2.70 6.67
N GLU A 75 9.83 1.73 6.90
CA GLU A 75 9.57 1.16 8.24
C GLU A 75 10.52 0.03 8.59
N ASN A 76 11.02 -0.71 7.61
CA ASN A 76 12.10 -1.68 7.85
C ASN A 76 13.45 -1.01 8.15
N ASN A 77 13.63 0.26 7.79
CA ASN A 77 14.87 1.02 8.00
C ASN A 77 14.87 1.87 9.29
N ASN A 78 13.80 1.81 10.08
CA ASN A 78 13.64 2.50 11.37
C ASN A 78 13.59 1.47 12.52
#